data_AF-U2ENP9-F1
#
_entry.id   AF-U2ENP9-F1
#
_cell.length_a   1.000
_cell.length_b   1.000
_cell.length_c   1.000
_cell.angle_alpha   90.00
_cell.angle_beta   90.00
_cell.angle_gamma   90.00
#
_symmetry.space_group_name_H-M   'P 1'
#
loop_
_entity.id
_entity.type
_entity.pdbx_description
1 polymer ?
#
loop_
_entity_poly.entity_id
_entity_poly.type
_entity_poly.pdbx_seq_one_letter_code
_entity_poly.pdbx_strand_id
1 'polypeptide(L)'
;MRGAGYACASSLQLKPTVPSIIAINIVVVALAVFIHYEFLYRMTTLLPRMRLAHRFRIVLGVFGSLCAHAVEVWLFAFAYYGMLAWGGFGAFEGQFDGSLLDCAYFSFTTFTTLGFGDIHPLDGIRYLTGIESLTGLILITWTASFLYLEMQRYWRSDATVGQ
;
A
#
# COMPACT_ATOMS: atom_id res chain seq x y z
N MET A 1 -3.50 23.80 -43.49
CA MET A 1 -4.29 24.65 -42.60
C MET A 1 -4.45 23.91 -41.27
N ARG A 2 -3.72 24.36 -40.24
CA ARG A 2 -3.65 23.74 -38.91
C ARG A 2 -4.56 24.49 -37.94
N GLY A 3 -5.18 23.74 -37.02
CA GLY A 3 -5.36 24.14 -35.62
C GLY A 3 -6.53 25.07 -35.31
N ALA A 4 -7.65 24.49 -34.88
CA ALA A 4 -8.60 25.09 -33.92
C ALA A 4 -9.67 24.04 -33.59
N GLY A 5 -9.52 23.29 -32.49
CA GLY A 5 -10.55 22.32 -32.12
C GLY A 5 -10.41 21.69 -30.73
N TYR A 6 -9.19 21.59 -30.18
CA TYR A 6 -8.96 20.87 -28.92
C TYR A 6 -8.74 21.77 -27.69
N ALA A 7 -8.66 23.09 -27.87
CA ALA A 7 -8.27 24.02 -26.79
C ALA A 7 -9.43 24.49 -25.87
N CYS A 8 -10.69 24.11 -26.15
CA CYS A 8 -11.84 24.61 -25.38
C CYS A 8 -12.35 23.63 -24.31
N ALA A 9 -11.91 22.36 -24.31
CA ALA A 9 -12.39 21.35 -23.35
C ALA A 9 -11.54 21.24 -22.07
N SER A 10 -10.36 21.88 -22.01
CA SER A 10 -9.43 21.74 -20.87
C SER A 10 -9.59 22.81 -19.78
N SER A 11 -10.41 23.85 -19.99
CA SER A 11 -10.51 25.01 -19.09
C SER A 11 -11.49 24.83 -17.92
N LEU A 12 -12.06 23.63 -17.74
CA LEU A 12 -13.03 23.33 -16.67
C LEU A 12 -12.62 22.18 -15.75
N GLN A 13 -11.36 21.73 -15.80
CA GLN A 13 -10.81 20.95 -14.70
C GLN A 13 -10.56 21.89 -13.52
N LEU A 14 -11.48 21.90 -12.54
CA LEU A 14 -11.22 22.55 -11.26
C LEU A 14 -9.90 21.98 -10.72
N LYS A 15 -8.91 22.84 -10.53
CA LYS A 15 -7.67 22.46 -9.87
C LYS A 15 -8.05 21.92 -8.49
N PRO A 16 -7.72 20.65 -8.16
CA PRO A 16 -8.12 20.05 -6.91
C PRO A 16 -7.64 20.90 -5.75
N THR A 17 -8.56 21.12 -4.81
CA THR A 17 -8.30 21.97 -3.64
C THR A 17 -7.58 21.15 -2.58
N VAL A 18 -6.82 21.81 -1.70
CA VAL A 18 -6.13 21.17 -0.57
C VAL A 18 -7.03 20.21 0.23
N PRO A 19 -8.31 20.54 0.52
CA PRO A 19 -9.24 19.61 1.18
C PRO A 19 -9.44 18.27 0.45
N SER A 20 -9.43 18.26 -0.89
CA SER A 20 -9.60 17.03 -1.67
C SER A 20 -8.40 16.08 -1.51
N ILE A 21 -7.18 16.61 -1.49
CA ILE A 21 -5.95 15.83 -1.24
C ILE A 21 -5.99 15.22 0.16
N ILE A 22 -6.38 16.02 1.16
CA ILE A 22 -6.50 15.55 2.55
C ILE A 22 -7.54 14.43 2.64
N ALA A 23 -8.71 14.60 2.01
CA ALA A 23 -9.75 13.58 2.01
C ALA A 23 -9.27 12.27 1.36
N ILE A 24 -8.58 12.33 0.22
CA ILE A 24 -8.00 11.15 -0.44
C ILE A 24 -7.01 10.45 0.50
N ASN A 25 -6.07 11.20 1.10
CA ASN A 25 -5.08 10.63 2.01
C ASN A 25 -5.76 9.91 3.20
N ILE A 26 -6.74 10.54 3.84
CA ILE A 26 -7.48 9.95 4.97
C ILE A 26 -8.18 8.66 4.54
N VAL A 27 -8.89 8.68 3.42
CA VAL A 27 -9.65 7.52 2.93
C VAL A 27 -8.72 6.36 2.58
N VAL A 28 -7.66 6.62 1.80
CA VAL A 28 -6.72 5.58 1.36
C VAL A 28 -5.99 4.97 2.57
N VAL A 29 -5.53 5.78 3.52
CA VAL A 29 -4.89 5.27 4.75
C VAL A 29 -5.87 4.47 5.60
N ALA A 30 -7.09 4.97 5.81
CA ALA A 30 -8.09 4.25 6.60
C ALA A 30 -8.43 2.89 5.98
N LEU A 31 -8.55 2.83 4.66
CA LEU A 31 -8.75 1.58 3.92
C LEU A 31 -7.55 0.64 4.06
N ALA A 32 -6.32 1.14 3.93
CA ALA A 32 -5.11 0.33 4.10
C ALA A 32 -5.04 -0.28 5.51
N VAL A 33 -5.27 0.54 6.55
CA VAL A 33 -5.28 0.07 7.95
C VAL A 33 -6.40 -0.96 8.18
N PHE A 34 -7.59 -0.72 7.62
CA PHE A 34 -8.71 -1.65 7.75
C PHE A 34 -8.43 -2.99 7.06
N ILE A 35 -7.89 -2.97 5.83
CA ILE A 35 -7.47 -4.17 5.09
C ILE A 35 -6.42 -4.94 5.89
N HIS A 36 -5.41 -4.23 6.42
CA HIS A 36 -4.36 -4.84 7.22
C HIS A 36 -4.91 -5.53 8.46
N TYR A 37 -5.77 -4.82 9.19
CA TYR A 37 -6.41 -5.33 10.39
C TYR A 37 -7.23 -6.58 10.11
N GLU A 38 -8.08 -6.56 9.08
CA GLU A 38 -8.90 -7.71 8.68
C GLU A 38 -8.02 -8.90 8.27
N PHE A 39 -6.89 -8.64 7.60
CA PHE A 39 -5.95 -9.68 7.24
C PHE A 39 -5.33 -10.34 8.47
N LEU A 40 -4.81 -9.56 9.43
CA LEU A 40 -4.26 -10.08 10.68
C LEU A 40 -5.33 -10.80 11.50
N TYR A 41 -6.56 -10.29 11.53
CA TYR A 41 -7.69 -10.95 12.20
C TYR A 41 -8.03 -12.32 11.57
N ARG A 42 -8.05 -12.41 10.25
CA ARG A 42 -8.24 -13.70 9.56
C ARG A 42 -7.07 -14.64 9.82
N MET A 43 -5.85 -14.13 9.83
CA MET A 43 -4.66 -14.94 10.04
C MET A 43 -4.62 -15.52 11.46
N THR A 44 -4.97 -14.72 12.48
CA THR A 44 -5.08 -15.17 13.88
C THR A 44 -6.19 -16.19 14.11
N THR A 45 -7.29 -16.13 13.35
CA THR A 45 -8.42 -17.06 13.50
C THR A 45 -8.27 -18.33 12.67
N LEU A 46 -7.60 -18.24 11.51
CA LEU A 46 -7.44 -19.36 10.57
C LEU A 46 -6.20 -20.21 10.86
N LEU A 47 -5.03 -19.61 11.15
CA LEU A 47 -3.79 -20.36 11.38
C LEU A 47 -3.89 -21.41 12.50
N PRO A 48 -4.53 -21.15 13.65
CA PRO A 48 -4.67 -22.15 14.72
C PRO A 48 -5.57 -23.33 14.33
N ARG A 49 -6.53 -23.13 13.41
CA ARG A 49 -7.47 -24.16 12.97
C ARG A 49 -6.86 -25.15 11.98
N MET A 50 -5.71 -24.83 11.39
CA MET A 50 -5.06 -25.71 10.42
C MET A 50 -4.36 -26.88 11.12
N ARG A 51 -4.63 -28.11 10.67
CA ARG A 51 -3.95 -29.33 11.14
C ARG A 51 -2.52 -29.49 10.55
N LEU A 52 -1.81 -28.38 10.34
CA LEU A 52 -0.45 -28.37 9.82
C LEU A 52 0.58 -28.41 10.95
N ALA A 53 1.73 -29.01 10.66
CA ALA A 53 2.88 -28.98 11.55
C ALA A 53 3.33 -27.53 11.80
N HIS A 54 3.74 -27.29 13.04
CA HIS A 54 4.06 -25.99 13.62
C HIS A 54 4.87 -25.05 12.71
N ARG A 55 5.95 -25.58 12.14
CA ARG A 55 6.90 -24.89 11.25
C ARG A 55 6.23 -24.28 10.02
N PHE A 56 5.24 -24.98 9.45
CA PHE A 56 4.54 -24.54 8.25
C PHE A 56 3.55 -23.40 8.52
N ARG A 57 3.05 -23.26 9.76
CA ARG A 57 2.13 -22.18 10.12
C ARG A 57 2.80 -20.82 10.07
N ILE A 58 4.04 -20.74 10.56
CA ILE A 58 4.84 -19.51 10.51
C ILE A 58 5.15 -19.12 9.07
N VAL A 59 5.59 -20.07 8.25
CA VAL A 59 5.87 -19.84 6.82
C VAL A 59 4.61 -19.35 6.09
N LEU A 60 3.46 -19.98 6.35
CA LEU A 60 2.19 -19.55 5.80
C LEU A 60 1.79 -18.14 6.27
N GLY A 61 2.07 -17.81 7.53
CA GLY A 61 1.88 -16.46 8.06
C GLY A 61 2.72 -15.42 7.33
N VAL A 62 3.99 -15.72 7.03
CA VAL A 62 4.89 -14.84 6.26
C VAL A 62 4.37 -14.63 4.83
N PHE A 63 4.05 -15.71 4.11
CA PHE A 63 3.49 -15.58 2.76
C PHE A 63 2.16 -14.84 2.76
N GLY A 64 1.31 -15.11 3.75
CA GLY A 64 0.07 -14.39 3.97
C GLY A 64 0.32 -12.88 4.11
N SER A 65 1.22 -12.49 5.02
CA SER A 65 1.52 -11.06 5.22
C SER A 65 2.11 -10.39 3.98
N LEU A 66 2.92 -11.10 3.19
CA LEU A 66 3.42 -10.57 1.91
C LEU A 66 2.27 -10.31 0.93
N CYS A 67 1.28 -11.20 0.86
CA CYS A 67 0.07 -10.97 0.07
C CYS A 67 -0.74 -9.78 0.58
N ALA A 68 -0.88 -9.62 1.91
CA ALA A 68 -1.59 -8.48 2.50
C ALA A 68 -0.94 -7.14 2.12
N HIS A 69 0.38 -7.04 2.29
CA HIS A 69 1.13 -5.86 1.90
C HIS A 69 1.07 -5.59 0.39
N ALA A 70 1.09 -6.64 -0.44
CA ALA A 70 0.89 -6.46 -1.87
C ALA A 70 -0.48 -5.83 -2.18
N VAL A 71 -1.56 -6.27 -1.50
CA VAL A 71 -2.90 -5.68 -1.67
C VAL A 71 -2.93 -4.22 -1.21
N GLU A 72 -2.27 -3.89 -0.09
CA GLU A 72 -2.15 -2.50 0.39
C GLU A 72 -1.40 -1.62 -0.60
N VAL A 73 -0.29 -2.11 -1.17
CA VAL A 73 0.43 -1.41 -2.24
C VAL A 73 -0.48 -1.17 -3.45
N TRP A 74 -1.23 -2.19 -3.89
CA TRP A 74 -2.16 -2.01 -5.01
C TRP A 74 -3.23 -0.96 -4.73
N LEU A 75 -3.72 -0.84 -3.50
CA LEU A 75 -4.65 0.22 -3.10
C LEU A 75 -4.05 1.62 -3.33
N PHE A 76 -2.79 1.84 -2.92
CA PHE A 76 -2.10 3.11 -3.18
C PHE A 76 -1.82 3.33 -4.67
N ALA A 77 -1.43 2.29 -5.41
CA ALA A 77 -1.25 2.34 -6.86
C ALA A 77 -2.52 2.81 -7.60
N PHE A 78 -3.69 2.27 -7.22
CA PHE A 78 -4.97 2.71 -7.77
C PHE A 78 -5.31 4.15 -7.40
N ALA A 79 -4.97 4.58 -6.18
CA ALA A 79 -5.15 5.97 -5.76
C ALA A 79 -4.30 6.93 -6.61
N TYR A 80 -3.03 6.61 -6.86
CA TYR A 80 -2.17 7.40 -7.76
C TYR A 80 -2.73 7.45 -9.16
N TYR A 81 -3.07 6.29 -9.73
CA TYR A 81 -3.60 6.21 -11.08
C TYR A 81 -4.89 7.04 -11.22
N GLY A 82 -5.78 6.99 -10.23
CA GLY A 82 -6.99 7.81 -10.17
C GLY A 82 -6.70 9.31 -10.08
N MET A 83 -5.73 9.73 -9.25
CA MET A 83 -5.31 11.13 -9.12
C MET A 83 -4.71 11.67 -10.42
N LEU A 84 -3.93 10.87 -11.15
CA LEU A 84 -3.37 11.24 -12.46
C LEU A 84 -4.45 11.30 -13.53
N ALA A 85 -5.38 10.33 -13.55
CA ALA A 85 -6.45 10.26 -14.54
C ALA A 85 -7.46 11.41 -14.40
N TRP A 86 -7.79 11.82 -13.17
CA TRP A 86 -8.62 13.02 -12.95
C TRP A 86 -7.92 14.31 -13.33
N GLY A 87 -6.59 14.35 -13.25
CA GLY A 87 -5.81 15.55 -13.56
C GLY A 87 -5.85 16.60 -12.45
N GLY A 88 -4.91 17.54 -12.52
CA GLY A 88 -4.83 18.69 -11.60
C GLY A 88 -4.21 18.42 -10.22
N PHE A 89 -4.08 17.16 -9.79
CA PHE A 89 -3.43 16.81 -8.52
C PHE A 89 -1.90 16.89 -8.57
N GLY A 90 -1.31 16.78 -9.76
CA GLY A 90 0.12 16.73 -9.98
C GLY A 90 0.45 15.77 -11.10
N ALA A 91 1.72 15.42 -11.21
CA ALA A 91 2.22 14.48 -12.21
C ALA A 91 3.33 13.61 -11.60
N PHE A 92 3.64 12.52 -12.27
CA PHE A 92 4.92 11.84 -12.12
C PHE A 92 5.86 12.29 -13.24
N GLU A 93 7.13 12.40 -12.90
CA GLU A 93 8.23 12.64 -13.82
C GLU A 93 9.29 11.55 -13.68
N GLY A 94 10.22 11.48 -14.64
CA GLY A 94 11.27 10.47 -14.70
C GLY A 94 10.89 9.33 -15.64
N GLN A 95 11.22 8.09 -15.26
CA GLN A 95 10.92 6.89 -16.04
C GLN A 95 9.47 6.44 -15.80
N PHE A 96 8.51 7.29 -16.17
CA PHE A 96 7.08 7.07 -16.00
C PHE A 96 6.35 7.14 -17.35
N ASP A 97 5.63 6.08 -17.72
CA ASP A 97 4.92 5.96 -19.00
C ASP A 97 3.41 6.25 -18.92
N GLY A 98 2.88 6.53 -17.73
CA GLY A 98 1.43 6.74 -17.53
C GLY A 98 0.65 5.48 -17.20
N SER A 99 1.29 4.31 -17.14
CA SER A 99 0.63 3.04 -16.88
C SER A 99 0.28 2.84 -15.40
N LEU A 100 -0.72 2.00 -15.16
CA LEU A 100 -1.05 1.52 -13.82
C LEU A 100 0.11 0.69 -13.23
N LEU A 101 0.90 0.02 -14.08
CA LEU A 101 2.03 -0.78 -13.62
C LEU A 101 3.16 0.10 -13.09
N ASP A 102 3.44 1.23 -13.72
CA ASP A 102 4.41 2.19 -13.20
C ASP A 102 3.92 2.83 -11.88
N CYS A 103 2.61 3.07 -11.74
CA CYS A 103 2.02 3.49 -10.46
C CYS A 103 2.20 2.42 -9.37
N ALA A 104 2.03 1.14 -9.72
CA ALA A 104 2.24 0.03 -8.81
C ALA A 104 3.71 -0.11 -8.42
N TYR A 105 4.62 -0.02 -9.38
CA TYR A 105 6.07 -0.01 -9.13
C TYR A 105 6.47 1.14 -8.19
N PHE A 106 6.01 2.36 -8.46
CA PHE A 106 6.24 3.51 -7.60
C PHE A 106 5.68 3.30 -6.19
N SER A 107 4.47 2.75 -6.07
CA SER A 107 3.87 2.42 -4.78
C SER A 107 4.65 1.35 -4.02
N PHE A 108 5.11 0.28 -4.67
CA PHE A 108 5.96 -0.73 -4.05
C PHE A 108 7.22 -0.11 -3.45
N THR A 109 7.91 0.74 -4.21
CA THR A 109 9.16 1.35 -3.76
C THR A 109 8.92 2.39 -2.66
N THR A 110 7.78 3.09 -2.68
CA THR A 110 7.40 4.09 -1.67
C THR A 110 6.96 3.44 -0.35
N PHE A 111 6.03 2.47 -0.42
CA PHE A 111 5.46 1.76 0.73
C PHE A 111 6.53 1.01 1.52
N THR A 112 7.50 0.43 0.82
CA THR A 112 8.64 -0.28 1.45
C THR A 112 9.78 0.64 1.83
N THR A 113 9.66 1.95 1.59
CA THR A 113 10.69 2.97 1.86
C THR A 113 11.99 2.79 1.05
N LEU A 114 11.94 2.04 -0.05
CA LEU A 114 13.09 1.77 -0.92
C LEU A 114 13.50 2.99 -1.75
N GLY A 115 12.53 3.62 -2.42
CA GLY A 115 12.70 4.90 -3.13
C GLY A 115 13.90 5.00 -4.09
N PHE A 116 13.88 4.24 -5.21
CA PHE A 116 14.97 4.30 -6.22
C PHE A 116 15.16 5.69 -6.85
N GLY A 117 14.11 6.51 -6.90
CA GLY A 117 14.16 7.89 -7.40
C GLY A 117 14.18 8.02 -8.92
N ASP A 118 13.91 6.94 -9.64
CA ASP A 118 13.70 6.90 -11.09
C ASP A 118 12.34 7.46 -11.53
N ILE A 119 11.34 7.37 -10.64
CA ILE A 119 10.04 8.05 -10.75
C ILE A 119 9.88 8.97 -9.54
N HIS A 120 9.54 10.24 -9.76
CA HIS A 120 9.33 11.20 -8.68
C HIS A 120 7.99 11.95 -8.79
N PRO A 121 7.25 12.13 -7.66
CA PRO A 121 5.96 12.82 -7.63
C PRO A 121 6.13 14.34 -7.60
N LEU A 122 5.27 15.03 -8.33
CA LEU A 122 5.15 16.48 -8.32
C LEU A 122 3.84 16.95 -7.69
N ASP A 123 3.84 18.23 -7.30
CA ASP A 123 2.69 18.96 -6.73
C ASP A 123 1.95 18.20 -5.63
N GLY A 124 0.63 18.03 -5.73
CA GLY A 124 -0.21 17.46 -4.68
C GLY A 124 -0.02 15.96 -4.46
N ILE A 125 0.44 15.22 -5.46
CA ILE A 125 0.68 13.76 -5.37
C ILE A 125 1.76 13.45 -4.32
N ARG A 126 2.75 14.35 -4.13
CA ARG A 126 3.83 14.17 -3.15
C ARG A 126 3.34 13.98 -1.71
N TYR A 127 2.16 14.52 -1.38
CA TYR A 127 1.59 14.37 -0.03
C TYR A 127 1.08 12.95 0.21
N LEU A 128 0.47 12.33 -0.81
CA LEU A 128 0.08 10.91 -0.71
C LEU A 128 1.32 10.03 -0.60
N THR A 129 2.38 10.34 -1.36
CA THR A 129 3.67 9.62 -1.29
C THR A 129 4.30 9.63 0.09
N GLY A 130 4.39 10.80 0.73
CA GLY A 130 4.92 10.88 2.09
C GLY A 130 4.10 10.07 3.10
N ILE A 131 2.77 10.12 2.97
CA ILE A 131 1.85 9.40 3.85
C ILE A 131 1.88 7.89 3.61
N GLU A 132 1.98 7.46 2.35
CA GLU A 132 2.13 6.05 1.98
C GLU A 132 3.41 5.46 2.59
N SER A 133 4.54 6.17 2.47
CA SER A 133 5.81 5.72 3.03
C SER A 133 5.74 5.53 4.55
N LEU A 134 5.13 6.49 5.26
CA LEU A 134 4.90 6.37 6.70
C LEU A 134 3.94 5.21 7.03
N THR A 135 2.85 5.07 6.27
CA THR A 135 1.85 4.02 6.47
C THR A 135 2.47 2.65 6.26
N GLY A 136 3.19 2.44 5.17
CA GLY A 136 3.85 1.17 4.86
C GLY A 136 4.85 0.76 5.92
N LEU A 137 5.67 1.70 6.41
CA LEU A 137 6.57 1.45 7.54
C LEU A 137 5.82 0.95 8.79
N ILE A 138 4.72 1.60 9.15
CA ILE A 138 3.91 1.21 10.32
C ILE A 138 3.28 -0.18 10.11
N LEU A 139 2.70 -0.45 8.94
CA LEU A 139 2.03 -1.74 8.68
C LEU A 139 3.02 -2.91 8.61
N ILE A 140 4.18 -2.73 7.98
CA ILE A 140 5.24 -3.75 7.92
C ILE A 140 5.77 -4.05 9.33
N THR A 141 6.01 -3.02 10.15
CA THR A 141 6.50 -3.21 11.53
C THR A 141 5.45 -3.82 12.45
N TRP A 142 4.17 -3.51 12.26
CA TRP A 142 3.06 -4.17 12.95
C TRP A 142 3.01 -5.66 12.60
N THR A 143 3.11 -6.01 11.32
CA THR A 143 3.19 -7.41 10.86
C THR A 143 4.39 -8.15 11.45
N ALA A 144 5.57 -7.54 11.44
CA ALA A 144 6.77 -8.15 12.02
C ALA A 144 6.58 -8.45 13.52
N SER A 145 5.99 -7.51 14.26
CA SER A 145 5.67 -7.68 15.68
C SER A 145 4.64 -8.80 15.90
N PHE A 146 3.61 -8.86 15.04
CA PHE A 146 2.60 -9.90 15.06
C PHE A 146 3.22 -11.30 14.85
N LEU A 147 4.02 -11.47 13.78
CA LEU A 147 4.68 -12.74 13.47
C LEU A 147 5.63 -13.17 14.57
N TYR A 148 6.37 -12.22 15.18
CA TYR A 148 7.23 -12.49 16.33
C TYR A 148 6.45 -13.03 17.53
N LEU A 149 5.31 -12.40 17.87
CA LEU A 149 4.45 -12.86 18.97
C LEU A 149 3.88 -14.26 18.71
N GLU A 150 3.47 -14.55 17.48
CA GLU A 150 3.03 -15.88 17.10
C GLU A 150 4.16 -16.90 17.25
N MET A 151 5.37 -16.64 16.72
CA MET A 151 6.53 -17.51 16.90
C MET A 151 6.83 -17.82 18.37
N GLN A 152 6.78 -16.80 19.25
CA GLN A 152 7.00 -16.94 20.69
C GLN A 152 5.95 -17.82 21.38
N ARG A 153 4.66 -17.60 21.08
CA ARG A 153 3.54 -18.37 21.64
C ARG A 153 3.66 -19.87 21.31
N TYR A 154 4.11 -20.11 20.10
CA TYR A 154 4.29 -21.42 19.52
C TYR A 154 5.49 -22.18 20.12
N TRP A 155 6.67 -21.55 20.22
CA TRP A 155 7.84 -22.17 20.87
C TRP A 155 7.55 -22.60 22.32
N ARG A 156 6.87 -21.77 23.11
CA ARG A 156 6.54 -22.10 24.51
C ARG A 156 5.64 -23.34 24.63
N SER A 157 4.75 -23.56 23.65
CA SER A 157 3.83 -24.71 23.65
C SER A 157 4.57 -26.02 23.40
N ASP A 158 5.56 -26.03 22.50
CA ASP A 158 6.39 -27.20 22.21
C ASP A 158 7.31 -27.56 23.40
N ALA A 159 7.81 -26.56 24.13
CA ALA A 159 8.65 -26.76 25.31
C ALA A 159 7.91 -27.39 26.51
N THR A 160 6.60 -27.15 26.65
CA THR A 160 5.77 -27.71 27.73
C THR A 160 5.27 -29.13 27.47
N VAL A 161 5.34 -29.62 26.23
CA VAL A 161 4.90 -30.99 25.85
C VAL A 161 6.06 -32.00 25.91
N GLY A 162 7.30 -31.51 26.05
CA GLY A 162 8.51 -32.34 26.18
C GLY A 162 8.90 -32.73 27.62
N GLN A 163 8.05 -32.46 28.61
CA GLN A 163 8.17 -32.92 30.00
C GLN A 163 6.99 -33.84 30.35
#